data_AF-A0A251XQD1-F1
#
_entry.id   AF-A0A251XQD1-F1
#
_cell.length_a   1.000
_cell.length_b   1.000
_cell.length_c   1.000
_cell.angle_alpha   90.00
_cell.angle_beta   90.00
_cell.angle_gamma   90.00
#
_symmetry.space_group_name_H-M   'P 1'
#
loop_
_entity.id
_entity.type
_entity.pdbx_description
1 polymer ?
#
loop_
_entity_poly.entity_id
_entity_poly.type
_entity_poly.pdbx_seq_one_letter_code
_entity_poly.pdbx_strand_id
1 'polypeptide(L)'
;MHSMTDGATGLRERRRVETSARLTTLTRRLTAEHGLAGFTVEEVCDRAGVSRRTFFNYFASKEDALFGRSTRLDTADLEEAFVAAGDPRDPELSPTLLDDLADLCLARWSRLDTDGTTLQDMHAAMRREPGLLIRAIEASVEDEDSDTLLVERREGLERGDLRAAVVVQIVTSLGRASGREYLAPGNADPIDLILRRRVAAAREVVHPASTRQPERTP
;
A
#
# COMPACT_ATOMS: atom_id res chain seq x y z
N MET A 1 10.52 17.36 33.35
CA MET A 1 10.77 15.91 33.62
C MET A 1 10.19 15.02 32.51
N HIS A 2 10.31 15.40 31.22
CA HIS A 2 9.65 14.74 30.07
C HIS A 2 10.61 13.97 29.13
N SER A 3 11.90 13.82 29.48
CA SER A 3 12.92 13.37 28.50
C SER A 3 13.33 11.89 28.58
N MET A 4 12.93 11.13 29.61
CA MET A 4 13.34 9.71 29.77
C MET A 4 12.31 8.70 29.25
N THR A 5 11.03 9.06 29.21
CA THR A 5 9.93 8.20 28.72
C THR A 5 9.90 8.11 27.19
N ASP A 6 10.35 9.16 26.50
CA ASP A 6 10.36 9.23 25.03
C ASP A 6 11.44 8.33 24.41
N GLY A 7 12.64 8.30 25.01
CA GLY A 7 13.74 7.44 24.55
C GLY A 7 13.47 5.94 24.72
N ALA A 8 12.78 5.53 25.80
CA ALA A 8 12.40 4.13 26.00
C ALA A 8 11.28 3.68 25.05
N THR A 9 10.37 4.60 24.70
CA THR A 9 9.28 4.36 23.75
C THR A 9 9.83 4.24 22.32
N GLY A 10 10.74 5.13 21.93
CA GLY A 10 11.41 5.07 20.62
C GLY A 10 12.25 3.80 20.41
N LEU A 11 12.93 3.30 21.44
CA LEU A 11 13.70 2.05 21.33
C LEU A 11 12.80 0.82 21.16
N ARG A 12 11.65 0.80 21.86
CA ARG A 12 10.65 -0.28 21.71
C ARG A 12 10.04 -0.26 20.33
N GLU A 13 9.71 0.92 19.81
CA GLU A 13 9.15 1.08 18.48
C GLU A 13 10.13 0.66 17.38
N ARG A 14 11.40 1.05 17.49
CA ARG A 14 12.44 0.58 16.56
C ARG A 14 12.59 -0.94 16.57
N ARG A 15 12.67 -1.56 17.75
CA ARG A 15 12.73 -3.02 17.87
C ARG A 15 11.48 -3.71 17.31
N ARG A 16 10.32 -3.07 17.43
CA ARG A 16 9.05 -3.54 16.89
C ARG A 16 9.11 -3.59 15.36
N VAL A 17 9.49 -2.48 14.73
CA VAL A 17 9.65 -2.36 13.27
C VAL A 17 10.69 -3.36 12.76
N GLU A 18 11.85 -3.45 13.41
CA GLU A 18 12.92 -4.38 13.04
C GLU A 18 12.49 -5.85 13.14
N THR A 19 11.75 -6.22 14.20
CA THR A 19 11.23 -7.58 14.36
C THR A 19 10.21 -7.91 13.27
N SER A 20 9.29 -6.98 12.99
CA SER A 20 8.29 -7.14 11.94
C SER A 20 8.95 -7.30 10.58
N ALA A 21 9.90 -6.44 10.24
CA ALA A 21 10.68 -6.49 9.00
C ALA A 21 11.38 -7.84 8.84
N ARG A 22 12.10 -8.30 9.88
CA ARG A 22 12.82 -9.58 9.85
C ARG A 22 11.89 -10.77 9.61
N LEU A 23 10.73 -10.81 10.27
CA LEU A 23 9.72 -11.85 10.07
C LEU A 23 9.17 -11.83 8.64
N THR A 24 8.89 -10.64 8.09
CA THR A 24 8.45 -10.47 6.70
C THR A 24 9.49 -10.98 5.71
N THR A 25 10.76 -10.58 5.85
CA THR A 25 11.85 -11.00 4.97
C THR A 25 12.02 -12.52 4.99
N LEU A 26 12.03 -13.14 6.18
CA LEU A 26 12.17 -14.59 6.29
C LEU A 26 10.98 -15.33 5.67
N THR A 27 9.76 -14.81 5.84
CA THR A 27 8.54 -15.38 5.26
C THR A 27 8.57 -15.30 3.74
N ARG A 28 8.92 -14.14 3.16
CA ARG A 28 9.04 -13.96 1.71
C ARG A 28 10.11 -14.87 1.11
N ARG A 29 11.28 -14.97 1.76
CA ARG A 29 12.35 -15.89 1.33
C ARG A 29 11.93 -17.35 1.35
N LEU A 30 11.35 -17.81 2.45
CA LEU A 30 10.84 -19.19 2.56
C LEU A 30 9.73 -19.48 1.54
N THR A 31 8.87 -18.50 1.26
CA THR A 31 7.84 -18.62 0.23
C THR A 31 8.46 -18.70 -1.17
N ALA A 32 9.50 -17.92 -1.46
CA ALA A 32 10.23 -18.02 -2.72
C ALA A 32 10.92 -19.40 -2.90
N GLU A 33 11.52 -19.94 -1.84
CA GLU A 33 12.25 -21.20 -1.86
C GLU A 33 11.31 -22.43 -1.91
N HIS A 34 10.25 -22.44 -1.10
CA HIS A 34 9.44 -23.63 -0.83
C HIS A 34 7.95 -23.48 -1.19
N GLY A 35 7.47 -22.24 -1.40
CA GLY A 35 6.04 -21.93 -1.47
C GLY A 35 5.47 -21.66 -0.08
N LEU A 36 4.35 -20.96 -0.01
CA LEU A 36 3.67 -20.58 1.23
C LEU A 36 3.27 -21.81 2.03
N ALA A 37 2.79 -22.88 1.38
CA ALA A 37 2.45 -24.13 2.06
C ALA A 37 3.67 -24.98 2.45
N GLY A 38 4.86 -24.67 1.93
CA GLY A 38 6.07 -25.49 2.05
C GLY A 38 6.88 -25.30 3.33
N PHE A 39 6.46 -24.40 4.23
CA PHE A 39 7.12 -24.14 5.51
C PHE A 39 6.10 -23.81 6.61
N THR A 40 6.56 -23.84 7.86
CA THR A 40 5.77 -23.61 9.07
C THR A 40 6.08 -22.26 9.74
N VAL A 41 5.17 -21.77 10.58
CA VAL A 41 5.43 -20.56 11.38
C VAL A 41 6.60 -20.79 12.34
N GLU A 42 6.75 -22.01 12.87
CA GLU A 42 7.88 -22.45 13.68
C GLU A 42 9.22 -22.22 12.98
N GLU A 43 9.36 -22.64 11.72
CA GLU A 43 10.61 -22.46 10.97
C GLU A 43 10.96 -20.98 10.76
N VAL A 44 9.96 -20.12 10.56
CA VAL A 44 10.17 -18.67 10.51
C VAL A 44 10.64 -18.16 11.88
N CYS A 45 9.97 -18.57 12.95
CA CYS A 45 10.26 -18.17 14.33
C CYS A 45 11.67 -18.56 14.75
N ASP A 46 12.09 -19.79 14.43
CA ASP A 46 13.42 -20.32 14.74
C ASP A 46 14.51 -19.52 14.03
N ARG A 47 14.32 -19.20 12.73
CA ARG A 47 15.26 -18.34 11.97
C ARG A 47 15.27 -16.89 12.47
N ALA A 48 14.13 -16.40 12.96
CA ALA A 48 13.99 -15.05 13.50
C ALA A 48 14.50 -14.92 14.94
N GLY A 49 14.65 -16.03 15.68
CA GLY A 49 14.97 -16.02 17.10
C GLY A 49 13.83 -15.51 17.97
N VAL A 50 12.58 -15.77 17.59
CA VAL A 50 11.38 -15.34 18.34
C VAL A 50 10.45 -16.51 18.62
N SER A 51 9.52 -16.35 19.56
CA SER A 51 8.51 -17.39 19.84
C SER A 51 7.35 -17.35 18.85
N ARG A 52 6.60 -18.47 18.72
CA ARG A 52 5.33 -18.52 17.98
C ARG A 52 4.34 -17.46 18.46
N ARG A 53 4.23 -17.25 19.78
CA ARG A 53 3.40 -16.17 20.35
C ARG A 53 3.86 -14.80 19.86
N THR A 54 5.17 -14.57 19.74
CA THR A 54 5.72 -13.34 19.18
C THR A 54 5.31 -13.19 17.73
N PHE A 55 5.37 -14.23 16.90
CA PHE A 55 4.89 -14.15 15.51
C PHE A 55 3.41 -13.71 15.44
N PHE A 56 2.52 -14.42 16.13
CA PHE A 56 1.08 -14.11 16.10
C PHE A 56 0.71 -12.76 16.73
N ASN A 57 1.59 -12.23 17.57
CA ASN A 57 1.50 -10.87 18.07
C ASN A 57 1.71 -9.83 16.95
N TYR A 58 2.47 -10.14 15.89
CA TYR A 58 2.69 -9.24 14.75
C TYR A 58 1.75 -9.52 13.59
N PHE A 59 1.53 -10.78 13.24
CA PHE A 59 0.79 -11.19 12.03
C PHE A 59 -0.27 -12.24 12.37
N ALA A 60 -1.46 -12.13 11.78
CA ALA A 60 -2.51 -13.12 12.01
C ALA A 60 -2.27 -14.42 11.21
N SER A 61 -1.53 -14.34 10.10
CA SER A 61 -1.25 -15.47 9.20
C SER A 61 0.14 -15.41 8.56
N LYS A 62 0.52 -16.47 7.83
CA LYS A 62 1.72 -16.46 6.98
C LYS A 62 1.55 -15.52 5.80
N GLU A 63 0.33 -15.41 5.25
CA GLU A 63 -0.01 -14.42 4.22
C GLU A 63 0.23 -12.99 4.71
N ASP A 64 -0.22 -12.65 5.91
CA ASP A 64 -0.02 -11.30 6.47
C ASP A 64 1.46 -10.99 6.67
N ALA A 65 2.23 -11.97 7.18
CA ALA A 65 3.67 -11.85 7.30
C ALA A 65 4.35 -11.72 5.94
N LEU A 66 3.87 -12.42 4.91
CA LEU A 66 4.36 -12.26 3.54
C LEU A 66 4.14 -10.84 3.03
N PHE A 67 2.93 -10.29 3.18
CA PHE A 67 2.60 -8.95 2.70
C PHE A 67 3.09 -7.83 3.62
N GLY A 68 3.63 -8.14 4.79
CA GLY A 68 4.00 -7.15 5.79
C GLY A 68 2.81 -6.47 6.47
N ARG A 69 1.59 -7.02 6.32
CA ARG A 69 0.36 -6.52 6.95
C ARG A 69 0.36 -6.86 8.44
N SER A 70 1.19 -6.17 9.20
CA SER A 70 1.21 -6.35 10.65
C SER A 70 -0.09 -5.80 11.24
N THR A 71 -0.66 -6.53 12.21
CA THR A 71 -1.75 -6.05 13.09
C THR A 71 -1.39 -4.77 13.86
N ARG A 72 -0.11 -4.37 13.83
CA ARG A 72 0.43 -3.18 14.49
C ARG A 72 0.89 -2.10 13.51
N LEU A 73 0.66 -2.29 12.21
CA LEU A 73 0.93 -1.28 11.23
C LEU A 73 -0.06 -0.13 11.45
N ASP A 74 0.48 1.02 11.88
CA ASP A 74 -0.30 2.24 12.05
C ASP A 74 -0.19 3.06 10.77
N THR A 75 -1.32 3.45 10.21
CA THR A 75 -1.46 4.34 9.04
C THR A 75 -2.29 5.57 9.34
N ALA A 76 -2.70 5.76 10.60
CA ALA A 76 -3.65 6.81 10.98
C ALA A 76 -3.11 8.22 10.70
N ASP A 77 -1.81 8.44 10.88
CA ASP A 77 -1.18 9.73 10.58
C ASP A 77 -1.16 10.04 9.08
N LEU A 78 -0.98 9.04 8.21
CA LEU A 78 -1.09 9.22 6.76
C LEU A 78 -2.53 9.54 6.34
N GLU A 79 -3.49 8.86 6.96
CA GLU A 79 -4.92 9.05 6.70
C GLU A 79 -5.40 10.41 7.17
N GLU A 80 -4.93 10.87 8.33
CA GLU A 80 -5.20 12.20 8.86
C GLU A 80 -4.60 13.28 7.96
N ALA A 81 -3.35 13.11 7.51
CA ALA A 81 -2.72 14.01 6.56
C ALA A 81 -3.46 14.07 5.22
N PHE A 82 -3.92 12.93 4.71
CA PHE A 82 -4.73 12.85 3.49
C PHE A 82 -6.05 13.62 3.64
N VAL A 83 -6.77 13.42 4.75
CA VAL A 83 -8.04 14.13 5.00
C VAL A 83 -7.83 15.63 5.19
N ALA A 84 -6.76 16.04 5.87
CA ALA A 84 -6.43 17.43 6.09
C ALA A 84 -6.01 18.21 4.82
N ALA A 85 -5.68 17.51 3.73
CA ALA A 85 -5.29 18.11 2.47
C ALA A 85 -6.47 18.62 1.62
N GLY A 86 -7.71 18.20 1.92
CA GLY A 86 -8.93 18.67 1.25
C GLY A 86 -9.61 19.85 1.97
N ASP A 87 -10.59 20.47 1.29
CA ASP A 87 -11.52 21.42 1.92
C ASP A 87 -12.95 20.88 1.85
N PRO A 88 -13.52 20.37 2.96
CA PRO A 88 -14.86 19.79 2.97
C PRO A 88 -15.98 20.83 2.78
N ARG A 89 -15.65 22.12 2.65
CA ARG A 89 -16.61 23.19 2.37
C ARG A 89 -16.69 23.56 0.88
N ASP A 90 -15.74 23.08 0.08
CA ASP A 90 -15.77 23.30 -1.37
C ASP A 90 -16.83 22.38 -1.99
N PRO A 91 -17.79 22.90 -2.78
CA PRO A 91 -18.74 22.05 -3.50
C PRO A 91 -18.09 21.22 -4.63
N GLU A 92 -16.89 21.59 -5.08
CA GLU A 92 -16.12 20.87 -6.10
C GLU A 92 -15.10 19.90 -5.46
N LEU A 93 -14.80 18.81 -6.16
CA LEU A 93 -13.74 17.89 -5.71
C LEU A 93 -12.38 18.56 -5.84
N SER A 94 -11.52 18.33 -4.85
CA SER A 94 -10.15 18.81 -4.85
C SER A 94 -9.42 18.36 -6.13
N PRO A 95 -8.76 19.27 -6.87
CA PRO A 95 -8.04 18.90 -8.11
C PRO A 95 -6.86 17.95 -7.87
N THR A 96 -6.34 17.92 -6.63
CA THR A 96 -5.25 17.03 -6.20
C THR A 96 -5.72 15.68 -5.71
N LEU A 97 -7.03 15.44 -5.55
CA LEU A 97 -7.59 14.25 -4.89
C LEU A 97 -7.02 12.92 -5.42
N LEU A 98 -6.92 12.78 -6.74
CA LEU A 98 -6.35 11.58 -7.36
C LEU A 98 -4.85 11.38 -7.05
N ASP A 99 -4.06 12.46 -7.04
CA ASP A 99 -2.63 12.36 -6.72
C ASP A 99 -2.44 12.02 -5.25
N ASP A 100 -3.15 12.73 -4.37
CA ASP A 100 -3.01 12.58 -2.94
C ASP A 100 -3.46 11.18 -2.47
N LEU A 101 -4.49 10.62 -3.12
CA LEU A 101 -4.92 9.25 -2.83
C LEU A 101 -3.88 8.23 -3.33
N ALA A 102 -3.31 8.45 -4.52
CA ALA A 102 -2.21 7.62 -5.01
C ALA A 102 -0.98 7.70 -4.10
N ASP A 103 -0.65 8.89 -3.60
CA ASP A 103 0.45 9.12 -2.67
C ASP A 103 0.17 8.49 -1.29
N LEU A 104 -1.07 8.51 -0.80
CA LEU A 104 -1.48 7.74 0.38
C LEU A 104 -1.24 6.24 0.18
N CYS A 105 -1.66 5.68 -0.95
CA CYS A 105 -1.42 4.27 -1.26
C CYS A 105 0.09 3.93 -1.32
N LEU A 106 0.92 4.80 -1.92
CA LEU A 106 2.37 4.63 -1.97
C LEU A 106 3.01 4.75 -0.58
N ALA A 107 2.58 5.71 0.23
CA ALA A 107 3.08 5.88 1.59
C ALA A 107 2.76 4.67 2.47
N ARG A 108 1.54 4.11 2.35
CA ARG A 108 1.15 2.85 3.00
C ARG A 108 2.01 1.68 2.49
N TRP A 109 2.24 1.58 1.19
CA TRP A 109 3.10 0.56 0.59
C TRP A 109 4.53 0.64 1.13
N SER A 110 5.13 1.83 1.20
CA SER A 110 6.48 2.02 1.75
C SER A 110 6.59 1.59 3.21
N ARG A 111 5.52 1.66 3.99
CA ARG A 111 5.53 1.14 5.38
C ARG A 111 5.46 -0.39 5.44
N LEU A 112 4.89 -1.04 4.43
CA LEU A 112 4.91 -2.50 4.29
C LEU A 112 6.27 -3.01 3.81
N ASP A 113 7.08 -2.16 3.19
CA ASP A 113 8.35 -2.51 2.55
C ASP A 113 9.55 -1.86 3.26
N THR A 114 9.82 -2.30 4.49
CA THR A 114 10.82 -1.69 5.39
C THR A 114 12.29 -1.90 4.99
N ASP A 115 12.62 -2.75 4.00
CA ASP A 115 13.99 -2.97 3.54
C ASP A 115 14.00 -3.47 2.08
N GLY A 116 14.43 -2.68 1.10
CA GLY A 116 14.33 -2.97 -0.35
C GLY A 116 14.94 -4.29 -0.88
N THR A 117 15.65 -5.08 -0.06
CA THR A 117 16.03 -6.48 -0.35
C THR A 117 14.82 -7.42 -0.46
N THR A 118 13.69 -6.99 0.09
CA THR A 118 12.49 -7.81 0.26
C THR A 118 11.67 -7.97 -1.04
N LEU A 119 12.04 -7.24 -2.08
CA LEU A 119 11.34 -7.14 -3.35
C LEU A 119 11.62 -8.30 -4.30
N GLN A 120 12.88 -8.74 -4.37
CA GLN A 120 13.26 -9.89 -5.18
C GLN A 120 12.63 -11.18 -4.66
N ASP A 121 12.61 -11.36 -3.33
CA ASP A 121 11.98 -12.51 -2.69
C ASP A 121 10.45 -12.46 -2.85
N MET A 122 9.84 -11.27 -2.77
CA MET A 122 8.41 -11.10 -3.09
C MET A 122 8.11 -11.47 -4.55
N HIS A 123 8.92 -11.01 -5.51
CA HIS A 123 8.79 -11.37 -6.92
C HIS A 123 8.94 -12.88 -7.14
N ALA A 124 9.91 -13.51 -6.47
CA ALA A 124 10.11 -14.95 -6.55
C ALA A 124 8.95 -15.73 -5.92
N ALA A 125 8.45 -15.29 -4.76
CA ALA A 125 7.28 -15.85 -4.08
C ALA A 125 6.03 -15.77 -4.96
N MET A 126 5.73 -14.61 -5.54
CA MET A 126 4.55 -14.41 -6.41
C MET A 126 4.65 -15.18 -7.73
N ARG A 127 5.86 -15.32 -8.30
CA ARG A 127 6.06 -16.18 -9.48
C ARG A 127 5.83 -17.66 -9.16
N ARG A 128 6.26 -18.11 -7.98
CA ARG A 128 6.06 -19.49 -7.53
C ARG A 128 4.60 -19.76 -7.20
N GLU A 129 3.92 -18.78 -6.60
CA GLU A 129 2.52 -18.89 -6.21
C GLU A 129 1.67 -17.75 -6.80
N PRO A 130 1.21 -17.90 -8.07
CA PRO A 130 0.38 -16.90 -8.73
C PRO A 130 -0.93 -16.59 -7.97
N GLY A 131 -1.42 -17.53 -7.16
CA GLY A 131 -2.58 -17.34 -6.29
C GLY A 131 -2.39 -16.22 -5.26
N LEU A 132 -1.15 -15.89 -4.88
CA LEU A 132 -0.86 -14.75 -4.01
C LEU A 132 -1.23 -13.41 -4.64
N LEU A 133 -1.24 -13.31 -5.98
CA LEU A 133 -1.73 -12.10 -6.66
C LEU A 133 -3.23 -11.93 -6.45
N ILE A 134 -4.01 -13.02 -6.51
CA ILE A 134 -5.46 -12.99 -6.24
C ILE A 134 -5.70 -12.58 -4.79
N ARG A 135 -4.90 -13.07 -3.85
CA ARG A 135 -4.98 -12.68 -2.45
C ARG A 135 -4.61 -11.22 -2.19
N ALA A 136 -3.53 -10.73 -2.82
CA ALA A 136 -3.16 -9.32 -2.74
C ALA A 136 -4.26 -8.40 -3.29
N ILE A 137 -4.92 -8.86 -4.36
CA ILE A 137 -6.08 -8.21 -4.98
C ILE A 137 -7.29 -8.19 -4.02
N GLU A 138 -7.62 -9.31 -3.37
CA GLU A 138 -8.72 -9.41 -2.41
C GLU A 138 -8.51 -8.47 -1.23
N ALA A 139 -7.29 -8.42 -0.69
CA ALA A 139 -6.91 -7.51 0.38
C ALA A 139 -7.10 -6.03 -0.01
N SER A 140 -6.82 -5.66 -1.27
CA SER A 140 -7.06 -4.28 -1.73
C SER A 140 -8.54 -3.90 -1.75
N VAL A 141 -9.45 -4.86 -1.97
CA VAL A 141 -10.90 -4.59 -1.99
C VAL A 141 -11.42 -4.32 -0.58
N GLU A 142 -10.91 -5.02 0.44
CA GLU A 142 -11.25 -4.72 1.84
C GLU A 142 -10.86 -3.29 2.25
N ASP A 143 -9.77 -2.78 1.68
CA ASP A 143 -9.30 -1.42 1.94
C ASP A 143 -10.13 -0.35 1.18
N GLU A 144 -10.82 -0.69 0.08
CA GLU A 144 -11.61 0.27 -0.74
C GLU A 144 -12.77 0.93 0.03
N ASP A 145 -13.48 0.17 0.87
CA ASP A 145 -14.58 0.71 1.68
C ASP A 145 -14.06 1.77 2.68
N SER A 146 -12.92 1.49 3.30
CA SER A 146 -12.27 2.41 4.24
C SER A 146 -11.76 3.65 3.51
N ASP A 147 -11.15 3.48 2.35
CA ASP A 147 -10.62 4.59 1.55
C ASP A 147 -11.74 5.46 0.98
N THR A 148 -12.89 4.88 0.66
CA THR A 148 -14.09 5.64 0.25
C THR A 148 -14.53 6.57 1.38
N LEU A 149 -14.58 6.08 2.63
CA LEU A 149 -14.90 6.92 3.79
C LEU A 149 -13.86 8.03 4.03
N LEU A 150 -12.58 7.80 3.71
CA LEU A 150 -11.54 8.84 3.78
C LEU A 150 -11.78 9.93 2.75
N VAL A 151 -12.10 9.56 1.50
CA VAL A 151 -12.43 10.52 0.44
C VAL A 151 -13.70 11.32 0.79
N GLU A 152 -14.75 10.65 1.28
CA GLU A 152 -15.98 11.33 1.71
C GLU A 152 -15.70 12.37 2.81
N ARG A 153 -14.92 11.99 3.83
CA ARG A 153 -14.52 12.90 4.90
C ARG A 153 -13.70 14.08 4.40
N ARG A 154 -12.74 13.82 3.52
CA ARG A 154 -11.83 14.82 2.95
C ARG A 154 -12.58 15.87 2.14
N GLU A 155 -13.50 15.44 1.31
CA GLU A 155 -14.24 16.28 0.35
C GLU A 155 -15.61 16.73 0.85
N GLY A 156 -15.98 16.39 2.10
CA GLY A 156 -17.27 16.78 2.69
C GLY A 156 -18.49 16.11 2.03
N LEU A 157 -18.31 14.93 1.45
CA LEU A 157 -19.36 14.21 0.72
C LEU A 157 -20.27 13.42 1.66
N GLU A 158 -21.50 13.15 1.21
CA GLU A 158 -22.41 12.25 1.90
C GLU A 158 -21.91 10.80 1.82
N ARG A 159 -22.28 10.00 2.83
CA ARG A 159 -21.93 8.58 2.85
C ARG A 159 -22.56 7.84 1.68
N GLY A 160 -21.75 7.12 0.92
CA GLY A 160 -22.15 6.42 -0.29
C GLY A 160 -22.13 7.28 -1.56
N ASP A 161 -21.51 8.47 -1.53
CA ASP A 161 -21.36 9.29 -2.74
C ASP A 161 -20.54 8.55 -3.80
N LEU A 162 -21.12 8.38 -4.99
CA LEU A 162 -20.51 7.64 -6.09
C LEU A 162 -19.18 8.25 -6.54
N ARG A 163 -18.98 9.56 -6.38
CA ARG A 163 -17.73 10.23 -6.74
C ARG A 163 -16.57 9.72 -5.88
N ALA A 164 -16.79 9.54 -4.57
CA ALA A 164 -15.80 8.99 -3.67
C ALA A 164 -15.42 7.56 -4.07
N ALA A 165 -16.42 6.71 -4.30
CA ALA A 165 -16.22 5.34 -4.73
C ALA A 165 -15.46 5.24 -6.06
N VAL A 166 -15.81 6.06 -7.06
CA VAL A 166 -15.17 6.05 -8.38
C VAL A 166 -13.70 6.48 -8.29
N VAL A 167 -13.38 7.51 -7.49
CA VAL A 167 -12.00 7.96 -7.28
C VAL A 167 -11.15 6.83 -6.70
N VAL A 168 -11.66 6.13 -5.67
CA VAL A 168 -10.99 4.98 -5.06
C VAL A 168 -10.82 3.84 -6.07
N GLN A 169 -11.86 3.47 -6.79
CA GLN A 169 -11.82 2.41 -7.81
C GLN A 169 -10.79 2.69 -8.91
N ILE A 170 -10.66 3.96 -9.34
CA ILE A 170 -9.64 4.38 -10.30
C ILE A 170 -8.26 4.13 -9.70
N VAL A 171 -7.95 4.70 -8.53
CA VAL A 171 -6.62 4.59 -7.93
C VAL A 171 -6.28 3.13 -7.61
N THR A 172 -7.19 2.34 -7.07
CA THR A 172 -6.99 0.91 -6.81
C THR A 172 -6.72 0.12 -8.09
N SER A 173 -7.46 0.40 -9.17
CA SER A 173 -7.23 -0.24 -10.47
C SER A 173 -5.86 0.10 -11.05
N LEU A 174 -5.45 1.37 -10.97
CA LEU A 174 -4.13 1.82 -11.39
C LEU A 174 -3.04 1.18 -10.53
N GLY A 175 -3.20 1.15 -9.21
CA GLY A 175 -2.30 0.50 -8.27
C GLY A 175 -2.10 -0.99 -8.57
N ARG A 176 -3.17 -1.71 -8.87
CA ARG A 176 -3.11 -3.13 -9.27
C ARG A 176 -2.39 -3.33 -10.61
N ALA A 177 -2.58 -2.43 -11.56
CA ALA A 177 -1.83 -2.47 -12.82
C ALA A 177 -0.34 -2.17 -12.59
N SER A 178 -0.02 -1.18 -11.74
CA SER A 178 1.34 -0.85 -11.33
C SER A 178 2.03 -2.01 -10.65
N GLY A 179 1.35 -2.69 -9.70
CA GLY A 179 1.88 -3.86 -9.03
C GLY A 179 2.24 -4.99 -10.00
N ARG A 180 1.38 -5.29 -10.98
CA ARG A 180 1.69 -6.34 -11.99
C ARG A 180 2.92 -6.01 -12.82
N GLU A 181 3.06 -4.76 -13.24
CA GLU A 181 4.23 -4.30 -13.99
C GLU A 181 5.49 -4.29 -13.13
N TYR A 182 5.36 -3.82 -11.89
CA TYR A 182 6.44 -3.78 -10.93
C TYR A 182 7.05 -5.16 -10.67
N LEU A 183 6.18 -6.16 -10.55
CA LEU A 183 6.53 -7.57 -10.34
C LEU A 183 6.98 -8.29 -11.61
N ALA A 184 6.92 -7.65 -12.79
CA ALA A 184 7.26 -8.27 -14.05
C ALA A 184 8.77 -8.58 -14.13
N PRO A 185 9.18 -9.72 -14.73
CA PRO A 185 10.60 -10.03 -14.90
C PRO A 185 11.31 -8.94 -15.70
N GLY A 186 12.46 -8.47 -15.18
CA GLY A 186 13.29 -7.46 -15.85
C GLY A 186 12.85 -6.00 -15.65
N ASN A 187 11.77 -5.75 -14.89
CA ASN A 187 11.43 -4.40 -14.48
C ASN A 187 12.52 -3.83 -13.55
N ALA A 188 12.98 -2.61 -13.85
CA ALA A 188 13.89 -1.83 -13.00
C ALA A 188 13.22 -0.55 -12.46
N ASP A 189 12.02 -0.23 -12.92
CA ASP A 189 11.32 0.99 -12.51
C ASP A 189 10.76 0.80 -11.08
N PRO A 190 10.91 1.79 -10.20
CA PRO A 190 10.31 1.74 -8.87
C PRO A 190 8.78 1.95 -8.96
N ILE A 191 8.05 1.42 -7.98
CA ILE A 191 6.58 1.36 -8.01
C ILE A 191 5.93 2.74 -8.02
N ASP A 192 6.54 3.73 -7.36
CA ASP A 192 6.07 5.13 -7.34
C ASP A 192 6.12 5.76 -8.73
N LEU A 193 7.20 5.52 -9.49
CA LEU A 193 7.30 5.98 -10.87
C LEU A 193 6.21 5.35 -11.74
N ILE A 194 5.99 4.04 -11.60
CA ILE A 194 4.99 3.29 -12.39
C ILE A 194 3.57 3.79 -12.07
N LEU A 195 3.24 4.01 -10.80
CA LEU A 195 1.91 4.52 -10.43
C LEU A 195 1.71 5.96 -10.87
N ARG A 196 2.67 6.86 -10.63
CA ARG A 196 2.54 8.28 -10.96
C ARG A 196 2.33 8.51 -12.45
N ARG A 197 3.05 7.80 -13.33
CA ARG A 197 2.82 7.91 -14.78
C ARG A 197 1.45 7.40 -15.21
N ARG A 198 0.89 6.40 -14.51
CA ARG A 198 -0.46 5.88 -14.77
C ARG A 198 -1.54 6.85 -14.30
N VAL A 199 -1.36 7.50 -13.14
CA VAL A 199 -2.26 8.56 -12.65
C VAL A 199 -2.25 9.75 -13.60
N ALA A 200 -1.07 10.17 -14.07
CA ALA A 200 -0.96 11.23 -15.08
C ALA A 200 -1.71 10.87 -16.37
N ALA A 201 -1.53 9.66 -16.90
CA ALA A 201 -2.26 9.20 -18.08
C ALA A 201 -3.78 9.13 -17.86
N ALA A 202 -4.24 8.70 -16.67
CA ALA A 202 -5.66 8.66 -16.34
C ALA A 202 -6.30 10.05 -16.38
N ARG A 203 -5.59 11.09 -15.92
CA ARG A 203 -6.06 12.49 -16.01
C ARG A 203 -6.23 12.96 -17.44
N GLU A 204 -5.28 12.65 -18.32
CA GLU A 204 -5.38 13.01 -19.74
C GLU A 204 -6.58 12.32 -20.41
N VAL A 205 -6.95 11.11 -19.97
CA VAL A 205 -8.11 10.38 -20.48
C VAL A 205 -9.44 10.94 -19.96
N VAL A 206 -9.52 11.30 -18.67
CA VAL A 206 -10.75 11.81 -18.04
C VAL A 206 -10.98 13.29 -18.37
N HIS A 207 -9.90 14.05 -18.54
CA HIS A 207 -9.91 15.45 -18.96
C HIS A 207 -9.04 15.63 -20.21
N PRO A 208 -9.46 15.11 -21.37
CA PRO A 208 -8.72 15.32 -22.61
C PRO A 208 -8.68 16.83 -22.86
N ALA A 209 -7.46 17.39 -22.89
CA ALA A 209 -7.27 18.80 -23.19
C ALA A 209 -8.09 19.12 -24.45
N SER A 210 -9.07 20.01 -24.32
CA SER A 210 -9.86 20.45 -25.48
C SER A 210 -8.88 20.99 -26.50
N THR A 211 -8.68 20.21 -27.57
CA THR A 211 -7.83 20.57 -28.69
C THR A 211 -8.36 21.89 -29.22
N ARG A 212 -7.64 22.98 -28.95
CA ARG A 212 -7.93 24.29 -29.55
C ARG A 212 -7.94 24.08 -31.06
N GLN A 213 -9.12 24.16 -31.65
CA GLN A 213 -9.29 24.26 -33.09
C GLN A 213 -8.62 25.59 -33.48
N PRO A 214 -7.57 25.59 -34.33
CA PRO A 214 -7.02 26.86 -34.79
C PRO A 214 -8.13 27.54 -35.58
N GLU A 215 -8.48 28.75 -35.17
CA GLU A 215 -9.40 29.63 -35.90
C GLU A 215 -8.94 29.66 -37.36
N ARG A 216 -9.76 29.06 -38.24
CA ARG A 216 -9.66 29.32 -39.66
C ARG A 216 -10.21 30.73 -39.86
N THR A 217 -9.31 31.71 -39.81
CA THR A 217 -9.59 33.07 -40.27
C THR A 217 -9.79 33.03 -41.79
N PRO A 218 -10.84 33.69 -42.32
CA PRO A 218 -11.35 33.52 -43.68
C PRO A 218 -10.42 33.98 -44.81
#